data_AF-A0A3Q8DLC5-F1
#
_entry.id   AF-A0A3Q8DLC5-F1
#
_cell.length_a   1.000
_cell.length_b   1.000
_cell.length_c   1.000
_cell.angle_alpha   90.00
_cell.angle_beta   90.00
_cell.angle_gamma   90.00
#
_symmetry.space_group_name_H-M   'P 1'
#
loop_
_entity.id
_entity.type
_entity.pdbx_description
1 polymer ?
#
loop_
_entity_poly.entity_id
_entity_poly.type
_entity_poly.pdbx_seq_one_letter_code
_entity_poly.pdbx_strand_id
1 'polypeptide(L)'
;MKEKIYTIKNLCDELNQPRQKVRRRLEKLEIKAINEDTRTYENEPLEYNHQAFLKLAEEFDVRIDNKECTASVQRMNSTVQQKKQAKIN
;
A
#
# COMPACT_ATOMS: atom_id res chain seq x y z
N MET A 1 13.26 15.34 -2.31
CA MET A 1 13.08 13.88 -2.49
C MET A 1 12.49 13.66 -3.88
N LYS A 2 13.02 12.73 -4.68
CA LYS A 2 12.42 12.44 -6.00
C LYS A 2 11.05 11.80 -5.78
N GLU A 3 10.00 12.41 -6.32
CA GLU A 3 8.68 11.79 -6.33
C GLU A 3 8.75 10.52 -7.16
N LYS A 4 8.62 9.37 -6.50
CA LYS A 4 8.52 8.09 -7.20
C LYS A 4 7.17 8.03 -7.89
N ILE A 5 7.19 7.83 -9.20
CA ILE A 5 6.00 7.59 -10.01
C ILE A 5 5.82 6.09 -10.18
N TYR A 6 4.60 5.63 -9.96
CA TYR A 6 4.23 4.22 -10.03
C TYR A 6 3.27 4.00 -11.18
N THR A 7 3.54 3.02 -12.04
CA THR A 7 2.54 2.49 -12.95
C THR A 7 1.72 1.39 -12.27
N ILE A 8 0.60 0.98 -12.87
CA ILE A 8 -0.18 -0.18 -12.37
C ILE A 8 0.73 -1.41 -12.19
N LYS A 9 1.68 -1.63 -13.11
CA LYS A 9 2.60 -2.78 -13.02
C LYS A 9 3.45 -2.67 -11.75
N ASN A 10 4.08 -1.52 -11.52
CA ASN A 10 4.90 -1.29 -10.33
C ASN A 10 4.06 -1.44 -9.04
N LEU A 11 2.82 -0.95 -9.01
CA LEU A 11 1.93 -1.13 -7.87
C LEU A 11 1.61 -2.61 -7.61
N CYS A 12 1.43 -3.41 -8.65
CA CYS A 12 1.18 -4.85 -8.50
C CYS A 12 2.40 -5.56 -7.91
N ASP A 13 3.58 -5.25 -8.42
CA ASP A 13 4.85 -5.85 -8.00
C ASP A 13 5.18 -5.48 -6.54
N GLU A 14 5.08 -4.20 -6.18
CA GLU A 14 5.38 -3.70 -4.82
C GLU A 14 4.36 -4.16 -3.77
N LEU A 15 3.07 -4.21 -4.14
CA LEU A 15 2.01 -4.65 -3.21
C LEU A 15 1.85 -6.17 -3.20
N ASN A 16 2.55 -6.89 -4.09
CA ASN A 16 2.36 -8.31 -4.35
C ASN A 16 0.87 -8.68 -4.53
N GLN A 17 0.14 -7.86 -5.29
CA GLN A 17 -1.29 -8.04 -5.56
C GLN A 17 -1.56 -8.17 -7.06
N PRO A 18 -2.58 -8.95 -7.46
CA PRO A 18 -2.95 -9.07 -8.85
C PRO A 18 -3.53 -7.75 -9.38
N ARG A 19 -3.25 -7.47 -10.66
CA ARG A 19 -3.66 -6.24 -11.37
C ARG A 19 -5.13 -5.88 -11.22
N GLN A 20 -6.02 -6.87 -11.28
CA GLN A 20 -7.45 -6.63 -11.15
C GLN A 20 -7.84 -6.13 -9.75
N LYS A 21 -7.17 -6.62 -8.70
CA LYS A 21 -7.44 -6.21 -7.32
C LYS A 21 -6.93 -4.79 -7.08
N VAL A 22 -5.74 -4.46 -7.58
CA VAL A 22 -5.19 -3.10 -7.53
C VAL A 22 -6.13 -2.12 -8.23
N ARG A 23 -6.60 -2.42 -9.46
CA ARG A 23 -7.56 -1.56 -10.19
C ARG A 23 -8.86 -1.33 -9.42
N ARG A 24 -9.49 -2.40 -8.92
CA ARG A 24 -10.72 -2.27 -8.12
C ARG A 24 -10.54 -1.41 -6.87
N ARG A 25 -9.36 -1.46 -6.25
CA ARG A 25 -9.07 -0.62 -5.07
C ARG A 25 -8.76 0.82 -5.43
N LEU A 26 -8.07 1.08 -6.53
CA LEU A 26 -7.90 2.43 -7.06
C LEU A 26 -9.26 3.10 -7.31
N GLU A 27 -10.18 2.39 -7.98
CA GLU A 27 -11.55 2.86 -8.22
C GLU A 27 -12.33 3.09 -6.91
N LYS A 28 -12.27 2.14 -5.98
CA LYS A 28 -12.98 2.24 -4.68
C LYS A 28 -12.46 3.37 -3.80
N LEU A 29 -11.17 3.67 -3.86
CA LEU A 29 -10.53 4.75 -3.09
C LEU A 29 -10.54 6.09 -3.84
N GLU A 30 -11.17 6.14 -5.02
CA GLU A 30 -11.21 7.30 -5.91
C GLU A 30 -9.81 7.87 -6.20
N ILE A 31 -8.81 6.99 -6.32
CA ILE A 31 -7.44 7.35 -6.61
C ILE A 31 -7.28 7.50 -8.12
N LYS A 32 -7.13 8.75 -8.55
CA LYS A 32 -6.87 9.11 -9.95
C LYS A 32 -5.39 9.05 -10.30
N ALA A 33 -5.10 8.82 -11.56
CA ALA A 33 -3.73 8.90 -12.06
C ALA A 33 -3.35 10.37 -12.24
N ILE A 34 -2.08 10.70 -11.97
CA ILE A 34 -1.56 12.07 -12.13
C ILE A 34 -1.65 12.50 -13.59
N ASN A 35 -1.44 11.55 -14.50
CA ASN A 35 -1.46 11.79 -15.93
C ASN A 35 -2.81 11.49 -16.57
N GLU A 36 -3.88 11.23 -15.80
CA GLU A 36 -5.20 10.90 -16.37
C GLU A 36 -5.68 11.98 -17.34
N ASP A 37 -5.57 13.25 -16.94
CA ASP A 37 -6.03 14.39 -17.73
C ASP A 37 -4.97 14.93 -18.71
N THR A 38 -3.69 14.56 -18.54
CA THR A 38 -2.58 15.08 -19.36
C THR A 38 -2.12 14.09 -20.44
N ARG A 39 -2.66 12.88 -20.45
CA ARG A 39 -2.34 11.87 -21.45
C ARG A 39 -2.82 12.29 -22.83
N THR A 40 -1.88 12.24 -23.78
CA THR A 40 -2.17 12.54 -25.19
C THR A 40 -2.68 11.30 -25.91
N TYR A 41 -2.28 10.11 -25.46
CA TYR A 41 -2.65 8.85 -26.09
C TYR A 41 -3.30 7.86 -25.12
N GLU A 42 -4.36 7.18 -25.58
CA GLU A 42 -5.10 6.17 -24.81
C GLU A 42 -4.25 4.93 -24.46
N ASN A 43 -3.13 4.72 -25.15
CA ASN A 43 -2.20 3.62 -24.87
C ASN A 43 -1.11 3.96 -23.84
N GLU A 44 -0.98 5.22 -23.43
CA GLU A 44 -0.02 5.60 -22.39
C GLU A 44 -0.35 4.94 -21.05
N PRO A 45 0.64 4.46 -20.29
CA PRO A 45 0.38 3.90 -18.97
C PRO A 45 -0.10 4.98 -18.00
N LEU A 46 -1.10 4.64 -17.18
CA LEU A 46 -1.51 5.50 -16.07
C LEU A 46 -0.42 5.53 -14.99
N GLU A 47 -0.12 6.74 -14.53
CA GLU A 47 0.92 7.05 -13.57
C GLU A 47 0.31 7.54 -12.26
N TYR A 48 0.78 6.99 -11.15
CA TYR A 48 0.26 7.25 -9.81
C TYR A 48 1.39 7.77 -8.93
N ASN A 49 1.06 8.70 -8.04
CA ASN A 49 2.03 9.26 -7.11
C ASN A 49 2.33 8.28 -5.98
N HIS A 50 3.35 8.60 -5.18
CA HIS A 50 3.68 7.79 -4.02
C HIS A 50 2.53 7.71 -2.99
N GLN A 51 1.68 8.74 -2.89
CA GLN A 51 0.54 8.73 -1.98
C GLN A 51 -0.50 7.66 -2.36
N ALA A 52 -0.75 7.45 -3.65
CA ALA A 52 -1.60 6.37 -4.14
C ALA A 52 -1.07 4.99 -3.71
N PHE A 53 0.24 4.81 -3.80
CA PHE A 53 0.90 3.59 -3.31
C PHE A 53 0.70 3.38 -1.81
N LEU A 54 0.92 4.43 -0.98
CA LEU A 54 0.73 4.34 0.47
C LEU A 54 -0.71 3.96 0.85
N LYS A 55 -1.71 4.59 0.24
CA LYS A 55 -3.13 4.27 0.48
C LYS A 55 -3.47 2.82 0.11
N LEU A 56 -2.94 2.34 -1.01
CA LEU A 56 -3.15 0.95 -1.42
C LEU A 56 -2.46 -0.04 -0.48
N ALA A 57 -1.25 0.27 -0.01
CA ALA A 57 -0.55 -0.58 0.93
C ALA A 57 -1.28 -0.68 2.27
N GLU A 58 -1.82 0.42 2.78
CA GLU A 58 -2.68 0.43 3.96
C GLU A 58 -3.91 -0.47 3.76
N GLU A 59 -4.61 -0.36 2.63
CA GLU A 59 -5.79 -1.19 2.32
C GLU A 59 -5.47 -2.68 2.17
N PHE A 60 -4.25 -3.02 1.72
CA PHE A 60 -3.81 -4.41 1.58
C PHE A 60 -3.07 -4.94 2.82
N ASP A 61 -2.96 -4.15 3.89
CA ASP A 61 -2.15 -4.44 5.09
C ASP A 61 -0.69 -4.81 4.72
N VAL A 62 -0.16 -4.18 3.66
CA VAL A 62 1.22 -4.37 3.22
C VAL A 62 2.11 -3.47 4.06
N ARG A 63 3.00 -4.08 4.84
CA ARG A 63 4.01 -3.37 5.62
C ARG A 63 5.03 -2.74 4.68
N ILE A 64 4.94 -1.43 4.51
CA ILE A 64 6.00 -0.66 3.88
C ILE A 64 7.04 -0.37 4.97
N ASP A 65 8.15 -1.10 4.92
CA ASP A 65 9.31 -0.77 5.75
C ASP A 65 9.91 0.55 5.25
N ASN A 66 9.37 1.66 5.77
CA ASN A 66 9.97 2.97 5.62
C ASN A 66 11.31 2.96 6.37
N LYS A 67 12.38 2.54 5.69
CA LYS A 67 13.76 2.75 6.19
C LYS A 67 14.11 4.24 6.39
N GLU A 68 13.23 5.16 5.97
CA GLU A 68 13.30 6.61 6.25
C GLU A 68 12.06 7.17 7.01
N CYS A 69 11.36 6.38 7.81
CA CYS A 69 10.36 6.92 8.75
C CYS A 69 10.50 6.29 10.13
N THR A 70 11.56 6.68 10.82
CA THR A 70 11.65 6.53 12.28
C THR A 70 10.69 7.52 12.93
N ALA A 71 9.43 7.13 13.10
CA ALA A 71 8.60 7.55 14.24
C ALA A 71 7.28 6.75 14.23
N SER A 72 7.29 5.66 14.99
CA SER A 72 6.14 5.27 15.81
C SER A 72 4.83 4.94 15.09
N VAL A 73 4.72 3.75 14.50
CA VAL A 73 3.42 3.04 14.48
C VAL A 73 3.57 1.77 15.30
N GLN A 74 3.03 1.87 16.50
CA GLN A 74 3.06 0.87 17.54
C GLN A 74 2.40 -0.43 17.08
N ARG A 75 3.12 -1.51 17.41
CA ARG A 75 2.62 -2.86 17.69
C ARG A 75 1.15 -2.88 18.14
N MET A 76 0.26 -3.32 17.26
CA MET A 76 -0.93 -4.11 17.61
C MET A 76 -1.06 -5.10 16.45
N ASN A 77 -0.70 -6.37 16.60
CA ASN A 77 -1.57 -7.36 17.21
C ASN A 77 -0.72 -8.53 17.75
N SER A 78 -0.67 -8.68 19.07
CA SER A 78 -0.22 -9.90 19.73
C SER A 78 -1.13 -10.12 20.93
N THR A 79 -2.31 -10.66 20.67
CA THR A 79 -3.14 -11.22 21.75
C THR A 79 -3.94 -12.39 21.20
N VAL A 80 -3.22 -13.38 20.66
CA VAL A 80 -3.75 -14.74 20.50
C VAL A 80 -3.20 -15.58 21.65
N GLN A 81 -4.09 -15.84 22.60
CA GLN A 81 -4.24 -17.06 23.40
C GLN A 81 -3.21 -17.43 24.49
N GLN A 82 -3.67 -17.23 25.73
CA GLN A 82 -3.78 -18.20 26.83
C GLN A 82 -2.65 -19.22 27.06
N LYS A 83 -2.06 -19.19 28.26
CA LYS A 83 -2.26 -20.26 29.26
C LYS A 83 -1.82 -19.83 30.67
N LYS A 84 -2.78 -19.94 31.59
CA LYS A 84 -2.57 -20.12 33.04
C LYS A 84 -1.51 -21.21 33.26
N GLN A 85 -0.54 -20.96 34.14
CA GLN A 85 -0.31 -21.76 35.35
C GLN A 85 0.85 -21.14 36.14
N ALA A 86 0.55 -20.31 37.15
CA ALA A 86 1.52 -20.07 38.22
C ALA A 86 1.35 -21.20 39.24
N LYS A 87 2.41 -21.99 39.45
CA LYS A 87 2.63 -22.78 40.66
C LYS A 87 3.49 -21.95 41.63
N ILE A 88 3.45 -22.35 42.91
CA ILE A 88 4.36 -22.00 44.02
C ILE A 88 3.88 -20.75 44.79
N ASN A 89 3.64 -20.73 46.10
CA ASN A 89 4.08 -21.57 47.24
C ASN A 89 2.90 -22.01 48.11
#